data_AF-A0A377TXJ0-F1
#
_entry.id   AF-A0A377TXJ0-F1
#
_cell.length_a   1.000
_cell.length_b   1.000
_cell.length_c   1.000
_cell.angle_alpha   90.00
_cell.angle_beta   90.00
_cell.angle_gamma   90.00
#
_symmetry.space_group_name_H-M   'P 1'
#
loop_
_entity.id
_entity.type
_entity.pdbx_description
1 polymer ?
#
loop_
_entity_poly.entity_id
_entity_poly.type
_entity_poly.pdbx_seq_one_letter_code
_entity_poly.pdbx_strand_id
1 'polypeptide(L)'
;MQHTERRVVFFDLDGTLHQQDMFGSFLRYLLRHLPLNLLLVVPMGPVILAGLAVSGRAARWPMSLLLWATTFGRREAVLKRLEAEFVGWFRHHVTAFPVVHARLTAYLTSTDADVWLITGSPQSLVEQVYRDTLWLPR
;
A
#
# COMPACT_ATOMS: atom_id res chain seq x y z
N MET A 1 -30.48 18.77 24.50
CA MET A 1 -29.98 18.12 23.27
C MET A 1 -28.53 17.77 23.53
N GLN A 2 -28.23 16.49 23.80
CA GLN A 2 -26.84 16.05 24.00
C GLN A 2 -26.15 16.08 22.65
N HIS A 3 -25.19 16.99 22.49
CA HIS A 3 -24.30 17.01 21.35
C HIS A 3 -23.38 15.79 21.53
N THR A 4 -23.74 14.66 20.93
CA THR A 4 -22.84 13.50 20.90
C THR A 4 -21.68 13.91 19.99
N GLU A 5 -20.58 14.39 20.58
CA GLU A 5 -19.35 14.69 19.84
C GLU A 5 -18.87 13.39 19.20
N ARG A 6 -19.06 13.31 17.88
CA ARG A 6 -18.70 12.16 17.07
C ARG A 6 -17.18 12.15 16.94
N ARG A 7 -16.54 11.08 17.41
CA ARG A 7 -15.08 10.96 17.46
C ARG A 7 -14.53 10.56 16.11
N VAL A 8 -13.64 11.36 15.53
CA VAL A 8 -12.96 10.99 14.28
C VAL A 8 -11.68 10.23 14.62
N VAL A 9 -11.58 8.98 14.18
CA VAL A 9 -10.42 8.11 14.43
C VAL A 9 -9.72 7.82 13.11
N PHE A 10 -8.43 8.16 13.05
CA PHE A 10 -7.58 7.90 11.89
C PHE A 10 -6.83 6.59 12.08
N PHE A 11 -6.88 5.72 11.07
CA PHE A 11 -6.07 4.51 10.98
C PHE A 11 -5.12 4.60 9.80
N ASP A 12 -3.88 4.14 10.01
CA ASP A 12 -2.93 3.86 8.94
C ASP A 12 -2.97 2.37 8.57
N LEU A 13 -2.52 2.02 7.37
CA LEU A 13 -2.46 0.65 6.87
C LEU A 13 -1.11 -0.01 7.17
N ASP A 14 -0.08 0.52 6.52
CA ASP A 14 1.24 -0.10 6.44
C ASP A 14 1.97 0.08 7.77
N GLY A 15 2.31 -1.02 8.44
CA GLY A 15 2.93 -0.99 9.77
C GLY A 15 1.97 -0.74 10.94
N THR A 16 0.68 -0.49 10.67
CA THR A 16 -0.36 -0.28 11.70
C THR A 16 -1.39 -1.39 11.68
N LEU A 17 -2.05 -1.64 10.55
CA LEU A 17 -3.02 -2.74 10.41
C LEU A 17 -2.34 -4.08 10.09
N HIS A 18 -1.22 -4.03 9.36
CA HIS A 18 -0.35 -5.18 9.09
C HIS A 18 1.12 -4.81 9.15
N GLN A 19 1.97 -5.83 9.33
CA GLN A 19 3.42 -5.63 9.49
C GLN A 19 4.13 -5.19 8.20
N GLN A 20 3.63 -5.62 7.05
CA GLN A 20 4.31 -5.42 5.78
C GLN A 20 4.05 -4.02 5.21
N ASP A 21 5.02 -3.49 4.46
CA ASP A 21 4.82 -2.35 3.56
C ASP A 21 4.23 -2.87 2.24
N MET A 22 2.98 -2.53 1.95
CA MET A 22 2.25 -2.98 0.77
C MET A 22 2.91 -2.49 -0.52
N PHE A 23 3.23 -1.19 -0.61
CA PHE A 23 3.82 -0.61 -1.81
C PHE A 23 5.25 -1.12 -2.05
N GLY A 24 6.08 -1.18 -1.01
CA GLY A 24 7.42 -1.76 -1.12
C GLY A 24 7.41 -3.25 -1.46
N SER A 25 6.39 -3.99 -1.03
CA SER A 25 6.18 -5.39 -1.42
C SER A 25 5.74 -5.51 -2.87
N PHE A 26 4.86 -4.61 -3.35
CA PHE A 26 4.45 -4.55 -4.75
C PHE A 26 5.63 -4.23 -5.68
N LEU A 27 6.48 -3.26 -5.34
CA LEU A 27 7.68 -2.95 -6.13
C LEU A 27 8.63 -4.16 -6.23
N ARG A 28 8.85 -4.85 -5.12
CA ARG A 28 9.65 -6.09 -5.10
C ARG A 28 8.99 -7.22 -5.89
N TYR A 29 7.67 -7.27 -5.93
CA TYR A 29 6.92 -8.22 -6.75
C TYR A 29 7.10 -7.91 -8.25
N LEU A 30 6.96 -6.64 -8.65
CA LEU A 30 7.17 -6.20 -10.04
C LEU A 30 8.60 -6.49 -10.52
N LEU A 31 9.62 -6.20 -9.71
CA LEU A 31 11.02 -6.47 -10.06
C LEU A 31 11.28 -7.96 -10.37
N ARG A 32 10.58 -8.88 -9.69
CA ARG A 32 10.70 -10.33 -9.93
C ARG A 32 9.98 -10.79 -11.18
N HIS A 33 8.84 -10.17 -11.51
CA HIS A 33 8.00 -10.58 -12.65
C HIS A 33 8.34 -9.82 -13.95
N LEU A 34 9.11 -8.72 -13.86
CA LEU A 34 9.56 -7.91 -14.99
C LEU A 34 11.10 -7.82 -15.03
N PRO A 35 11.83 -8.96 -15.16
CA PRO A 35 13.28 -8.98 -15.01
C PRO A 35 14.01 -8.15 -16.08
N LEU A 36 13.44 -7.98 -17.27
CA LEU A 36 14.05 -7.15 -18.31
C LEU A 36 14.11 -5.67 -17.90
N ASN A 37 13.19 -5.20 -17.06
CA ASN A 37 13.23 -3.83 -16.53
C ASN A 37 14.39 -3.61 -15.55
N LEU A 38 15.04 -4.69 -15.06
CA LEU A 38 16.28 -4.56 -14.28
C LEU A 38 17.40 -3.90 -15.08
N LEU A 39 17.40 -4.05 -16.42
CA LEU A 39 18.36 -3.35 -17.28
C LEU A 39 18.25 -1.82 -17.18
N LEU A 40 17.08 -1.30 -16.79
CA LEU A 40 16.87 0.13 -16.56
C LEU A 40 17.02 0.48 -15.07
N VAL A 41 16.53 -0.37 -14.17
CA VAL A 41 16.60 -0.14 -12.72
C VAL A 41 18.05 -0.12 -12.22
N VAL A 42 18.90 -1.04 -12.69
CA VAL A 42 20.31 -1.14 -12.26
C VAL A 42 21.10 0.14 -12.57
N PRO A 43 21.13 0.67 -13.82
CA PRO A 43 21.87 1.90 -14.09
C PRO A 43 21.26 3.13 -13.42
N MET A 44 19.95 3.15 -13.16
CA MET A 44 19.30 4.25 -12.42
C MET A 44 19.45 4.11 -10.89
N GLY A 45 19.85 2.94 -10.41
CA GLY A 45 20.00 2.59 -9.00
C GLY A 45 20.80 3.60 -8.19
N PRO A 46 21.99 4.07 -8.64
CA PRO A 46 22.76 5.07 -7.91
C PRO A 46 21.98 6.38 -7.66
N VAL A 47 21.23 6.87 -8.66
CA VAL A 47 20.42 8.09 -8.52
C VAL A 47 19.26 7.88 -7.55
N ILE A 48 18.59 6.73 -7.66
CA ILE A 48 17.48 6.36 -6.77
C ILE A 48 17.99 6.24 -5.32
N LEU A 49 19.09 5.51 -5.10
CA LEU A 49 19.66 5.32 -3.78
C LEU A 49 20.20 6.62 -3.17
N ALA A 50 20.86 7.48 -3.96
CA ALA A 50 21.30 8.80 -3.51
C ALA A 50 20.10 9.67 -3.12
N GLY A 51 19.03 9.66 -3.91
CA GLY A 51 17.79 10.36 -3.61
C GLY A 51 17.14 9.90 -2.31
N LEU A 52 17.09 8.59 -2.07
CA LEU A 52 16.57 8.02 -0.83
C LEU A 52 17.46 8.35 0.38
N ALA A 53 18.79 8.41 0.19
CA ALA A 53 19.72 8.76 1.26
C ALA A 53 19.60 10.23 1.68
N VAL A 54 19.40 11.15 0.72
CA VAL A 54 19.31 12.60 0.99
C VAL A 54 17.89 13.01 1.40
N SER A 55 16.86 12.53 0.71
CA SER A 55 15.47 12.97 0.91
C SER A 55 14.66 12.06 1.85
N GLY A 56 15.25 10.94 2.31
CA GLY A 56 14.61 9.96 3.17
C GLY A 56 14.05 8.75 2.42
N ARG A 57 13.87 7.65 3.17
CA ARG A 57 13.55 6.31 2.64
C ARG A 57 12.20 6.22 1.90
N ALA A 58 11.28 7.15 2.16
CA ALA A 58 9.95 7.19 1.55
C ALA A 58 9.75 8.46 0.71
N ALA A 59 10.84 9.10 0.27
CA ALA A 59 10.75 10.28 -0.59
C ALA A 59 9.96 9.96 -1.86
N ARG A 60 9.08 10.88 -2.26
CA ARG A 60 8.17 10.66 -3.40
C ARG A 60 8.89 10.53 -4.73
N TRP A 61 9.91 11.36 -4.96
CA TRP A 61 10.58 11.40 -6.26
C TRP A 61 11.44 10.16 -6.55
N PRO A 62 12.26 9.60 -5.62
CA PRO A 62 13.02 8.39 -5.90
C PRO A 62 12.10 7.17 -6.03
N MET A 63 11.01 7.13 -5.25
CA MET A 63 9.99 6.07 -5.36
C MET A 63 9.24 6.13 -6.69
N SER A 64 8.90 7.34 -7.16
CA SER A 64 8.27 7.52 -8.48
C SER A 64 9.22 7.11 -9.61
N LEU A 65 10.50 7.45 -9.49
CA LEU A 65 11.53 7.07 -10.46
C LEU A 65 11.73 5.55 -10.49
N LEU A 66 11.76 4.92 -9.32
CA LEU A 66 11.85 3.47 -9.19
C LEU A 66 10.63 2.78 -9.82
N LEU A 67 9.42 3.20 -9.47
CA LEU A 67 8.18 2.66 -10.05
C LEU A 67 8.13 2.83 -11.57
N TRP A 68 8.55 3.99 -12.08
CA TRP A 68 8.65 4.22 -13.51
C TRP A 68 9.65 3.26 -14.17
N ALA A 69 10.86 3.12 -13.60
CA ALA A 69 11.87 2.21 -14.14
C ALA A 69 11.40 0.75 -14.15
N THR A 70 10.71 0.30 -13.09
CA THR A 70 10.17 -1.07 -13.00
C THR A 70 9.04 -1.36 -13.99
N THR A 71 8.30 -0.33 -14.42
CA THR A 71 7.12 -0.48 -15.31
C THR A 71 7.36 0.01 -16.74
N PHE A 72 8.51 0.64 -17.01
CA PHE A 72 8.86 1.20 -18.31
C PHE A 72 8.65 0.20 -19.47
N GLY A 73 8.01 0.66 -20.53
CA GLY A 73 7.76 -0.13 -21.75
C GLY A 73 6.73 -1.26 -21.59
N ARG A 74 6.02 -1.34 -20.45
CA ARG A 74 4.97 -2.33 -20.24
C ARG A 74 3.59 -1.79 -20.59
N ARG A 75 2.79 -2.64 -21.22
CA ARG A 75 1.39 -2.33 -21.50
C ARG A 75 0.61 -2.30 -20.20
N GLU A 76 -0.35 -1.39 -20.11
CA GLU A 76 -1.23 -1.26 -18.95
C GLU A 76 -1.95 -2.57 -18.59
N ALA A 77 -2.39 -3.34 -19.59
CA ALA A 77 -3.03 -4.64 -19.36
C ALA A 77 -2.13 -5.64 -18.60
N VAL A 78 -0.82 -5.61 -18.86
CA VAL A 78 0.15 -6.45 -18.14
C VAL A 78 0.31 -5.97 -16.70
N LEU A 79 0.38 -4.65 -16.50
CA LEU A 79 0.50 -4.06 -15.16
C LEU A 79 -0.74 -4.36 -14.31
N LYS A 80 -1.95 -4.19 -14.85
CA LYS A 80 -3.21 -4.53 -14.18
C LYS A 80 -3.30 -6.01 -13.82
N ARG A 81 -2.84 -6.90 -14.72
CA ARG A 81 -2.78 -8.34 -14.43
C ARG A 81 -1.82 -8.63 -13.26
N LEU A 82 -0.60 -8.08 -13.30
CA LEU A 82 0.37 -8.25 -12.22
C LEU A 82 -0.10 -7.65 -10.90
N GLU A 83 -0.85 -6.55 -10.94
CA GLU A 83 -1.49 -5.95 -9.77
C GLU A 83 -2.50 -6.92 -9.14
N ALA A 84 -3.39 -7.53 -9.93
CA ALA A 84 -4.35 -8.51 -9.44
C ALA A 84 -3.66 -9.78 -8.89
N GLU A 85 -2.63 -10.28 -9.58
CA GLU A 85 -1.82 -11.42 -9.10
C GLU A 85 -1.09 -11.08 -7.79
N PHE A 86 -0.54 -9.87 -7.68
CA PHE A 86 0.06 -9.37 -6.45
C PHE A 86 -0.95 -9.30 -5.31
N VAL A 87 -2.16 -8.78 -5.54
CA VAL A 87 -3.22 -8.72 -4.52
C VAL A 87 -3.52 -10.12 -3.98
N GLY A 88 -3.69 -11.10 -4.87
CA GLY A 88 -3.88 -12.49 -4.48
C GLY A 88 -2.73 -13.02 -3.63
N TRP A 89 -1.48 -12.81 -4.09
CA TRP A 89 -0.28 -13.22 -3.35
C TRP A 89 -0.17 -12.52 -1.99
N PHE A 90 -0.35 -11.20 -1.93
CA PHE A 90 -0.19 -10.36 -0.75
C PHE A 90 -1.18 -10.74 0.34
N ARG A 91 -2.44 -11.00 -0.02
CA ARG A 91 -3.48 -11.44 0.92
C ARG A 91 -3.14 -12.74 1.65
N HIS A 92 -2.36 -13.64 1.02
CA HIS A 92 -1.90 -14.88 1.66
C HIS A 92 -0.64 -14.70 2.51
N HIS A 93 0.10 -13.60 2.33
CA HIS A 93 1.39 -13.33 3.00
C HIS A 93 1.33 -12.19 4.01
N VAL A 94 0.21 -11.46 4.09
CA VAL A 94 0.04 -10.35 5.01
C VAL A 94 -0.18 -10.86 6.42
N THR A 95 0.54 -10.27 7.38
CA THR A 95 0.40 -10.58 8.80
C THR A 95 -0.31 -9.42 9.47
N ALA A 96 -1.61 -9.59 9.69
CA ALA A 96 -2.44 -8.63 10.41
C ALA A 96 -2.04 -8.54 11.88
N PHE A 97 -2.17 -7.34 12.47
CA PHE A 97 -2.06 -7.16 13.91
C PHE A 97 -3.43 -7.41 14.58
N PRO A 98 -3.64 -8.53 15.28
CA PRO A 98 -4.97 -8.93 15.76
C PRO A 98 -5.58 -7.91 16.73
N VAL A 99 -4.75 -7.26 17.56
CA VAL A 99 -5.19 -6.23 18.51
C VAL A 99 -5.69 -4.97 17.79
N VAL A 100 -5.02 -4.56 16.72
CA VAL A 100 -5.42 -3.38 15.94
C VAL A 100 -6.69 -3.66 15.16
N HIS A 101 -6.84 -4.87 14.61
CA HIS A 101 -8.08 -5.32 13.96
C HIS A 101 -9.28 -5.37 14.92
N ALA A 102 -9.08 -5.86 16.15
CA ALA A 102 -10.13 -5.88 17.16
C ALA A 102 -10.57 -4.45 17.53
N ARG A 103 -9.61 -3.53 17.66
CA ARG A 103 -9.87 -2.13 17.98
C ARG A 103 -10.55 -1.39 16.82
N LEU A 104 -10.14 -1.65 15.59
CA LEU A 104 -10.80 -1.13 14.39
C LEU A 104 -12.25 -1.62 14.33
N THR A 105 -12.48 -2.93 14.52
CA THR A 105 -13.83 -3.52 14.56
C THR A 105 -14.69 -2.84 15.63
N ALA A 106 -14.15 -2.61 16.83
CA ALA A 106 -14.86 -1.94 17.91
C ALA A 106 -15.28 -0.51 17.54
N TYR A 107 -14.41 0.27 16.90
CA TYR A 107 -14.75 1.63 16.44
C TYR A 107 -15.79 1.61 15.33
N LEU A 108 -15.70 0.68 14.37
CA LEU A 108 -16.67 0.55 13.27
C LEU A 108 -18.06 0.14 13.77
N THR A 109 -18.14 -0.64 14.85
CA THR A 109 -19.41 -1.02 15.48
C THR A 109 -19.95 0.05 16.43
N SER A 110 -19.16 1.09 16.73
CA SER A 110 -19.60 2.17 17.62
C SER A 110 -20.46 3.18 16.88
N THR A 111 -21.52 3.67 17.52
CA THR A 111 -22.39 4.73 16.97
C THR A 111 -21.81 6.13 17.15
N ASP A 112 -20.69 6.26 17.87
CA ASP A 112 -20.09 7.54 18.27
C ASP A 112 -18.73 7.83 17.63
N ALA A 113 -18.31 7.03 16.64
CA ALA A 113 -17.03 7.18 15.98
C ALA A 113 -17.13 7.09 14.45
N ASP A 114 -16.42 7.96 13.75
CA ASP A 114 -16.20 7.88 12.31
C ASP A 114 -14.74 7.48 12.07
N VAL A 115 -14.54 6.42 11.29
CA VAL A 115 -13.21 5.87 11.01
C VAL A 115 -12.73 6.34 9.64
N TRP A 116 -11.55 6.95 9.60
CA TRP A 116 -10.88 7.39 8.38
C TRP A 116 -9.59 6.61 8.18
N LEU A 117 -9.43 5.99 7.02
CA LEU A 117 -8.21 5.30 6.63
C LEU A 117 -7.31 6.27 5.85
N ILE A 118 -6.08 6.47 6.33
CA ILE A 118 -5.07 7.30 5.67
C ILE A 118 -3.88 6.42 5.33
N THR A 119 -3.48 6.37 4.07
CA THR A 119 -2.36 5.53 3.63
C THR A 119 -1.58 6.20 2.51
N GLY A 120 -0.27 5.96 2.49
CA GLY A 120 0.61 6.34 1.38
C GLY A 120 0.60 5.35 0.21
N SER A 121 -0.07 4.20 0.38
CA SER A 121 -0.18 3.19 -0.66
C SER A 121 -1.20 3.57 -1.74
N PRO A 122 -1.02 3.11 -3.01
CA PRO A 122 -1.97 3.37 -4.08
C PRO A 122 -3.38 2.89 -3.75
N GLN A 123 -4.38 3.76 -3.97
CA GLN A 123 -5.79 3.47 -3.68
C GLN A 123 -6.27 2.17 -4.35
N SER A 124 -5.89 1.92 -5.61
CA SER A 124 -6.30 0.70 -6.34
C SER A 124 -5.84 -0.59 -5.66
N LEU A 125 -4.65 -0.58 -5.05
CA LEU A 125 -4.12 -1.73 -4.30
C LEU A 125 -4.88 -1.93 -3.00
N VAL A 126 -5.14 -0.84 -2.26
CA VAL A 126 -5.89 -0.87 -1.01
C VAL A 126 -7.29 -1.45 -1.26
N GLU A 127 -8.01 -0.91 -2.24
CA GLU A 127 -9.35 -1.35 -2.58
C GLU A 127 -9.42 -2.82 -2.98
N GLN A 128 -8.42 -3.33 -3.69
CA GLN A 128 -8.38 -4.73 -4.12
C GLN A 128 -7.97 -5.69 -2.99
N VAL A 129 -7.00 -5.31 -2.15
CA VAL A 129 -6.57 -6.12 -0.99
C VAL A 129 -7.68 -6.23 0.05
N TYR A 130 -8.38 -5.12 0.31
CA TYR A 130 -9.37 -5.01 1.37
C TYR A 130 -10.83 -5.09 0.90
N ARG A 131 -11.08 -5.41 -0.38
CA ARG A 131 -12.43 -5.52 -0.96
C ARG A 131 -13.40 -6.37 -0.12
N ASP A 132 -12.90 -7.46 0.46
CA ASP A 132 -13.73 -8.40 1.22
C ASP A 132 -13.83 -8.05 2.70
N THR A 133 -13.24 -6.92 3.12
CA THR A 133 -13.29 -6.48 4.50
C THR A 133 -14.47 -5.57 4.76
N LEU A 134 -15.07 -5.71 5.93
CA LEU A 134 -16.29 -5.02 6.36
C LEU A 134 -16.17 -3.48 6.41
N TRP A 135 -14.98 -2.92 6.18
CA TRP A 135 -14.64 -1.53 6.46
C TRP A 135 -14.31 -0.67 5.23
N LEU A 136 -14.31 -1.22 4.02
CA LEU A 136 -14.39 -0.38 2.82
C LEU A 136 -15.86 -0.16 2.42
N PRO A 137 -16.23 1.07 2.02
CA PRO A 137 -17.51 1.31 1.36
C PRO A 137 -17.65 0.39 0.15
N ARG A 138 -18.83 -0.23 -0.02
CA ARG A 138 -19.16 -1.01 -1.21
C ARG A 138 -19.51 -0.11 -2.39
#